data_AF-A0A353DNJ0-F1
#
_entry.id   AF-A0A353DNJ0-F1
#
_cell.length_a   1.000
_cell.length_b   1.000
_cell.length_c   1.000
_cell.angle_alpha   90.00
_cell.angle_beta   90.00
_cell.angle_gamma   90.00
#
_symmetry.space_group_name_H-M   'P 1'
#
loop_
_entity.id
_entity.type
_entity.pdbx_description
1 polymer ?
#
loop_
_entity_poly.entity_id
_entity_poly.type
_entity_poly.pdbx_seq_one_letter_code
_entity_poly.pdbx_strand_id
1 'polypeptide(L)'
;MSFIRREWTSADADDWHKEDWLAIIFSVVSYIALVIGTALSFLTITVGFVILALGIVSAGIMMWIIDPKLRKISSEYEKKQKDYLRQLEDIQKWETEK
;
A
#
# COMPACT_ATOMS: atom_id res chain seq x y z
N MET A 1 -16.16 10.49 -14.70
CA MET A 1 -16.06 10.68 -13.24
C MET A 1 -15.17 9.58 -12.67
N SER A 2 -13.85 9.78 -12.66
CA SER A 2 -12.90 8.84 -12.06
C SER A 2 -12.31 9.53 -10.83
N PHE A 3 -12.88 9.26 -9.65
CA PHE A 3 -12.43 9.84 -8.37
C PHE A 3 -11.11 9.23 -7.85
N ILE A 4 -10.57 8.22 -8.55
CA ILE A 4 -9.34 7.53 -8.19
C ILE A 4 -8.42 7.55 -9.43
N ARG A 5 -7.24 8.15 -9.30
CA ARG A 5 -6.21 8.04 -10.34
C ARG A 5 -5.63 6.64 -10.30
N ARG A 6 -5.75 5.91 -11.41
CA ARG A 6 -5.18 4.55 -11.57
C ARG A 6 -3.87 4.56 -12.34
N GLU A 7 -3.60 5.63 -13.09
CA GLU A 7 -2.34 5.82 -13.79
C GLU A 7 -1.47 6.75 -12.96
N TRP A 8 -0.40 6.20 -12.40
CA TRP A 8 0.61 6.93 -11.64
C TRP A 8 1.92 6.96 -12.43
N THR A 9 2.46 8.16 -12.60
CA THR A 9 3.85 8.38 -12.99
C THR A 9 4.74 8.18 -11.76
N SER A 10 5.95 7.66 -11.93
CA SER A 10 6.89 7.41 -10.83
C SER A 10 7.19 8.64 -9.98
N ALA A 11 7.36 9.81 -10.63
CA ALA A 11 7.57 11.08 -9.94
C ALA A 11 6.34 11.54 -9.15
N ASP A 12 5.13 11.34 -9.68
CA ASP A 12 3.88 11.72 -9.00
C ASP A 12 3.51 10.74 -7.89
N ALA A 13 4.00 9.50 -7.94
CA ALA A 13 3.75 8.48 -6.94
C ALA A 13 4.59 8.70 -5.67
N ASP A 14 5.71 9.42 -5.75
CA ASP A 14 6.50 9.79 -4.57
C ASP A 14 5.83 10.94 -3.79
N ASP A 15 5.06 11.78 -4.49
CA ASP A 15 4.35 12.90 -3.88
C ASP A 15 3.09 12.48 -3.10
N TRP A 16 2.83 13.21 -2.02
CA TRP A 16 1.65 13.01 -1.17
C TRP A 16 0.39 13.50 -1.88
N HIS A 17 -0.52 12.56 -2.11
CA HIS A 17 -1.78 12.81 -2.80
C HIS A 17 -2.98 12.66 -1.86
N LYS A 18 -4.14 13.12 -2.31
CA LYS A 18 -5.40 13.09 -1.52
C LYS A 18 -5.81 11.66 -1.17
N GLU A 19 -5.47 10.72 -2.04
CA GLU A 19 -5.64 9.29 -1.90
C GLU A 19 -4.85 8.73 -0.69
N ASP A 20 -3.64 9.24 -0.43
CA ASP A 20 -2.83 8.84 0.73
C ASP A 20 -3.43 9.36 2.05
N TRP A 21 -3.98 10.58 2.04
CA TRP A 21 -4.70 11.13 3.19
C TRP A 21 -5.94 10.32 3.55
N LEU A 22 -6.71 9.91 2.53
CA LEU A 22 -7.84 9.00 2.72
C LEU A 22 -7.35 7.66 3.26
N ALA A 23 -6.28 7.09 2.71
CA ALA A 23 -5.68 5.87 3.22
C ALA A 23 -5.28 5.95 4.70
N ILE A 24 -4.69 7.07 5.13
CA ILE A 24 -4.33 7.29 6.54
C ILE A 24 -5.59 7.27 7.42
N ILE A 25 -6.63 8.02 7.04
CA ILE A 25 -7.89 8.06 7.80
C ILE A 25 -8.54 6.68 7.85
N PHE A 26 -8.67 6.01 6.70
CA PHE A 26 -9.24 4.67 6.61
C PHE A 26 -8.42 3.63 7.38
N SER A 27 -7.10 3.77 7.46
CA SER A 27 -6.25 2.86 8.25
C SER A 27 -6.54 2.99 9.75
N VAL A 28 -6.62 4.22 10.27
CA VAL A 28 -6.91 4.47 11.70
C VAL A 28 -8.31 3.98 12.05
N VAL A 29 -9.30 4.33 11.23
CA VAL A 29 -10.70 3.91 11.42
C VAL A 29 -10.82 2.39 11.34
N SER A 30 -10.19 1.77 10.34
CA SER A 30 -10.17 0.32 10.19
C SER A 30 -9.52 -0.37 11.39
N TYR A 31 -8.40 0.14 11.89
CA TYR A 31 -7.72 -0.46 13.04
C TYR A 31 -8.60 -0.45 14.29
N ILE A 32 -9.19 0.71 14.60
CA ILE A 32 -10.10 0.86 15.75
C ILE A 32 -11.33 -0.05 15.59
N ALA A 33 -11.95 -0.05 14.41
CA ALA A 33 -13.13 -0.87 14.14
C ALA A 33 -12.84 -2.37 14.19
N LEU A 34 -11.68 -2.81 13.70
CA LEU A 34 -11.27 -4.22 13.78
C LEU A 34 -11.02 -4.65 15.22
N VAL A 35 -10.31 -3.84 16.01
CA VAL A 35 -10.02 -4.17 17.42
C VAL A 35 -11.32 -4.21 18.25
N ILE A 36 -12.12 -3.14 18.18
CA ILE A 36 -13.38 -3.05 18.94
C ILE A 36 -14.39 -4.07 18.44
N GLY A 37 -14.55 -4.21 17.13
CA GLY A 37 -15.46 -5.18 16.51
C GLY A 37 -15.10 -6.60 16.88
N THR A 38 -13.80 -6.94 16.89
CA THR A 38 -13.33 -8.27 17.31
C THR A 38 -13.65 -8.51 18.77
N ALA A 39 -13.27 -7.59 19.66
CA ALA A 39 -13.54 -7.71 21.09
C ALA A 39 -15.04 -7.89 21.39
N LEU A 40 -15.90 -7.08 20.80
CA LEU A 40 -17.36 -7.17 20.99
C LEU A 40 -17.96 -8.45 20.38
N SER A 41 -17.41 -8.93 19.26
CA SER A 41 -17.85 -10.20 18.65
C SER A 41 -17.51 -11.40 19.54
N PHE A 42 -16.34 -11.38 20.21
CA PHE A 42 -15.99 -12.40 21.20
C PHE A 42 -16.94 -12.41 22.41
N LEU A 43 -17.48 -11.24 22.77
CA LEU A 43 -18.52 -11.13 23.80
C LEU A 43 -19.92 -11.49 23.28
N THR A 44 -20.05 -11.97 22.04
CA THR A 44 -21.33 -12.32 21.37
C THR A 44 -22.34 -11.17 21.28
N ILE A 45 -21.85 -9.92 21.35
CA ILE A 45 -22.68 -8.73 21.19
C ILE A 45 -22.93 -8.52 19.70
N THR A 46 -24.20 -8.52 19.27
CA THR A 46 -24.59 -8.41 17.85
C THR A 46 -23.99 -7.18 17.15
N VAL A 47 -23.88 -6.06 17.87
CA VAL A 47 -23.26 -4.82 17.36
C VAL A 47 -21.78 -5.01 17.03
N GLY A 48 -21.08 -5.89 17.73
CA GLY A 48 -19.68 -6.21 17.48
C GLY A 48 -19.43 -6.75 16.08
N PHE A 49 -20.31 -7.63 15.60
CA PHE A 49 -20.21 -8.20 14.26
C PHE A 49 -20.41 -7.14 13.16
N VAL A 50 -21.31 -6.17 13.39
CA VAL A 50 -21.53 -5.07 12.44
C VAL A 50 -20.30 -4.16 12.37
N ILE A 51 -19.73 -3.81 13.52
CA ILE A 51 -18.51 -2.98 13.59
C ILE A 51 -17.33 -3.71 12.94
N LEU A 52 -17.19 -5.01 13.19
CA LEU A 52 -16.16 -5.85 12.58
C LEU A 52 -16.28 -5.88 11.06
N ALA A 53 -17.50 -6.09 10.54
CA ALA A 53 -17.75 -6.09 9.10
C ALA A 53 -17.39 -4.74 8.46
N LEU A 54 -17.77 -3.62 9.09
CA LEU A 54 -17.39 -2.28 8.64
C LEU A 54 -15.87 -2.07 8.65
N GLY A 55 -15.17 -2.57 9.68
CA GLY A 55 -13.71 -2.53 9.75
C GLY A 55 -13.05 -3.30 8.60
N ILE A 56 -13.52 -4.51 8.30
CA ILE A 56 -13.01 -5.32 7.19
C ILE A 56 -13.24 -4.62 5.84
N VAL A 57 -14.44 -4.08 5.61
CA VAL A 57 -14.76 -3.35 4.37
C VAL A 57 -13.87 -2.10 4.24
N SER A 58 -13.68 -1.36 5.33
CA SER A 58 -12.77 -0.21 5.37
C SER A 58 -11.34 -0.57 5.00
N ALA A 59 -10.81 -1.67 5.57
CA ALA A 59 -9.49 -2.18 5.22
C ALA A 59 -9.38 -2.55 3.73
N GLY A 60 -10.41 -3.21 3.18
CA GLY A 60 -10.45 -3.61 1.78
C GLY A 60 -10.47 -2.41 0.83
N ILE A 61 -11.27 -1.38 1.14
CA ILE A 61 -11.32 -0.13 0.36
C ILE A 61 -9.96 0.58 0.38
N MET A 62 -9.33 0.66 1.55
CA MET A 62 -7.99 1.23 1.68
C MET A 62 -6.99 0.50 0.78
N MET A 63 -6.95 -0.84 0.85
CA MET A 63 -6.03 -1.63 0.04
C MET A 63 -6.27 -1.42 -1.46
N TRP A 64 -7.53 -1.32 -1.88
CA TRP A 64 -7.88 -1.05 -3.27
C TRP A 64 -7.47 0.34 -3.77
N ILE A 65 -7.47 1.34 -2.89
CA ILE A 65 -7.03 2.72 -3.22
C ILE A 65 -5.50 2.77 -3.34
N ILE A 66 -4.76 2.10 -2.46
CA ILE A 66 -3.30 2.18 -2.37
C ILE A 66 -2.58 1.25 -3.37
N ASP A 67 -3.14 0.07 -3.66
CA ASP A 67 -2.53 -0.94 -4.56
C ASP A 67 -2.00 -0.39 -5.90
N PRO A 68 -2.75 0.42 -6.68
CA PRO A 68 -2.25 0.91 -7.97
C PRO A 68 -1.01 1.80 -7.83
N LYS A 69 -0.89 2.52 -6.71
CA LYS A 69 0.26 3.40 -6.41
C LYS A 69 1.47 2.56 -6.02
N LEU A 70 1.31 1.61 -5.10
CA LEU A 70 2.39 0.73 -4.64
C LEU A 70 2.97 -0.12 -5.77
N ARG A 71 2.12 -0.67 -6.66
CA ARG A 71 2.58 -1.48 -7.79
C ARG A 71 3.45 -0.68 -8.76
N LYS A 72 3.11 0.58 -9.01
CA LYS A 72 3.89 1.46 -9.89
C LYS A 72 5.26 1.79 -9.28
N ILE A 73 5.28 2.19 -8.01
CA ILE A 73 6.51 2.45 -7.26
C ILE A 73 7.41 1.21 -7.24
N SER A 74 6.84 0.04 -6.90
CA SER A 74 7.57 -1.23 -6.85
C SER A 74 8.23 -1.59 -8.18
N SER A 75 7.52 -1.41 -9.31
CA SER A 75 8.09 -1.71 -10.63
C SER A 75 9.26 -0.81 -11.01
N GLU A 76 9.26 0.45 -10.57
CA GLU A 76 10.37 1.37 -10.82
C GLU A 76 11.58 1.03 -9.95
N TYR A 77 11.37 0.69 -8.68
CA TYR A 77 12.43 0.22 -7.80
C TYR A 77 13.10 -1.04 -8.32
N GLU A 78 12.31 -2.00 -8.83
CA GLU A 78 12.83 -3.23 -9.42
C GLU A 78 13.71 -2.94 -10.65
N LYS A 79 13.33 -1.96 -11.48
CA LYS A 79 14.14 -1.51 -12.61
C LYS A 79 15.45 -0.87 -12.16
N LYS A 80 15.42 0.01 -11.15
CA LYS A 80 16.64 0.61 -10.57
C LYS A 80 17.55 -0.46 -9.98
N GLN A 81 17.00 -1.41 -9.23
CA GLN A 81 17.76 -2.51 -8.63
C GLN A 81 18.46 -3.36 -9.69
N LYS A 82 17.78 -3.66 -10.81
CA LYS A 82 18.38 -4.39 -11.93
C LYS A 82 19.53 -3.62 -12.58
N ASP A 83 19.37 -2.31 -12.78
CA ASP A 83 20.45 -1.47 -13.34
C ASP A 83 21.65 -1.37 -12.38
N TYR A 84 21.42 -1.27 -11.07
CA TYR A 84 22.50 -1.32 -10.07
C TYR A 84 23.27 -2.63 -10.10
N LEU A 85 22.57 -3.77 -10.18
CA LEU A 85 23.22 -5.08 -10.30
C LEU A 85 24.09 -5.17 -11.56
N ARG A 86 23.60 -4.64 -12.69
CA ARG A 86 24.36 -4.61 -13.94
C ARG A 86 25.62 -3.76 -13.84
N GLN A 87 25.54 -2.59 -13.22
CA GLN A 87 26.71 -1.74 -12.98
C GLN A 87 27.75 -2.44 -12.08
N LEU A 88 27.29 -3.15 -11.05
CA LEU A 88 28.18 -3.92 -10.18
C LEU A 88 28.86 -5.07 -10.93
N GLU A 89 28.14 -5.82 -11.77
CA GLU A 89 28.71 -6.87 -12.60
C GLU A 89 29.77 -6.33 -13.56
N ASP A 90 29.51 -5.17 -14.17
CA ASP A 90 30.48 -4.54 -15.06
C ASP A 90 31.74 -4.15 -14.27
N ILE A 91 31.62 -3.45 -13.14
CA ILE A 91 32.75 -3.09 -12.26
C ILE A 91 33.56 -4.33 -11.86
N GLN A 92 32.89 -5.41 -11.44
CA GLN A 92 33.55 -6.65 -11.00
C GLN A 92 34.33 -7.34 -12.14
N LYS A 93 33.81 -7.31 -13.37
CA LYS A 93 34.54 -7.83 -14.55
C LYS A 93 35.83 -7.05 -14.79
N TRP A 94 35.78 -5.72 -14.74
CA TRP A 94 36.97 -4.87 -14.91
C TRP A 94 38.01 -5.07 -13.80
N GLU A 95 37.58 -5.45 -12.59
CA GLU A 95 38.49 -5.81 -11.49
C GLU A 95 39.19 -7.16 -11.71
N THR A 96 38.52 -8.10 -12.37
CA THR A 96 39.05 -9.45 -12.63
C THR A 96 40.01 -9.49 -13.84
N GLU A 97 39.89 -8.52 -14.76
CA GLU A 97 40.77 -8.37 -15.93
C GLU A 97 42.05 -7.56 -15.65
N LYS A 98 42.23 -7.05 -14.43
CA LYS A 98 43.45 -6.35 -13.96
C LYS A 98 44.40 -7.29 -13.23
#